data_AF-A0AB34P6F1-F1
#
_entry.id   AF-A0AB34P6F1-F1
#
_cell.length_a   1.000
_cell.length_b   1.000
_cell.length_c   1.000
_cell.angle_alpha   90.00
_cell.angle_beta   90.00
_cell.angle_gamma   90.00
#
_symmetry.space_group_name_H-M   'P 1'
#
loop_
_entity.id
_entity.type
_entity.pdbx_description
1 polymer ?
#
loop_
_entity_poly.entity_id
_entity_poly.type
_entity_poly.pdbx_seq_one_letter_code
_entity_poly.pdbx_strand_id
1 'polypeptide(L)'
;MRPLLTTLLNTTAIELLPAALMRARSNADARVLAQADWLLRRKRDGRYLAAQLAQGLMPLIPRLAREPGLDEALDRLQAAAARTQPPHGMTLMVDGLQRRLGRLGLDADGYQQQTGLQLIAEPATLQSAGRDRFGRPLWLSAGAARAWHHMRAAALRTDIVLDAISGYRSHDYQLGIFERKFARGLTLEQILAVNAAPGFSEHHSGDALDIGTPGEPPAEESFETTAAFAWLNEHAADFGYRLSYPRNNPHGIVHEPWHWRWHAP
;
A
#
# COMPACT_ATOMS: atom_id res chain seq x y z
N MET A 1 -8.24 16.82 -23.61
CA MET A 1 -7.49 15.75 -22.90
C MET A 1 -8.41 15.12 -21.87
N ARG A 2 -8.49 13.78 -21.78
CA ARG A 2 -9.22 13.13 -20.67
C ARG A 2 -8.48 13.46 -19.35
N PRO A 3 -9.18 13.75 -18.25
CA PRO A 3 -8.53 13.95 -16.96
C PRO A 3 -7.80 12.68 -16.54
N LEU A 4 -6.57 12.82 -16.04
CA LEU A 4 -5.79 11.68 -15.56
C LEU A 4 -6.44 11.14 -14.28
N LEU A 5 -6.77 9.86 -14.29
CA LEU A 5 -7.24 9.16 -13.10
C LEU A 5 -6.07 9.00 -12.14
N THR A 6 -6.23 9.50 -10.91
CA THR A 6 -5.21 9.42 -9.85
C THR A 6 -5.65 8.60 -8.64
N THR A 7 -6.85 8.03 -8.69
CA THR A 7 -7.43 7.26 -7.58
C THR A 7 -7.38 5.77 -7.90
N LEU A 8 -6.87 4.97 -6.98
CA LEU A 8 -7.03 3.52 -6.97
C LEU A 8 -8.36 3.19 -6.29
N LEU A 9 -9.20 2.37 -6.95
CA LEU A 9 -10.41 1.83 -6.34
C LEU A 9 -10.11 0.44 -5.82
N ASN A 10 -10.36 0.24 -4.54
CA ASN A 10 -9.94 -0.95 -3.84
C ASN A 10 -11.15 -1.86 -3.58
N THR A 11 -10.93 -3.17 -3.66
CA THR A 11 -11.91 -4.21 -3.30
C THR A 11 -11.23 -5.33 -2.52
N THR A 12 -11.95 -6.30 -1.98
CA THR A 12 -11.35 -7.34 -1.15
C THR A 12 -10.26 -8.17 -1.84
N ALA A 13 -10.37 -8.41 -3.16
CA ALA A 13 -9.44 -9.29 -3.90
C ALA A 13 -8.82 -8.67 -5.16
N ILE A 14 -9.41 -7.60 -5.72
CA ILE A 14 -8.99 -7.01 -6.99
C ILE A 14 -8.84 -5.49 -6.84
N GLU A 15 -7.69 -4.96 -7.23
CA GLU A 15 -7.48 -3.53 -7.30
C GLU A 15 -7.86 -3.03 -8.70
N LEU A 16 -8.59 -1.92 -8.77
CA LEU A 16 -8.79 -1.18 -10.02
C LEU A 16 -7.82 0.01 -10.03
N LEU A 17 -6.84 -0.08 -10.91
CA LEU A 17 -5.72 0.85 -10.99
C LEU A 17 -5.86 1.73 -12.24
N PRO A 18 -5.61 3.05 -12.17
CA PRO A 18 -5.47 3.88 -13.35
C PRO A 18 -4.43 3.31 -14.32
N ALA A 19 -4.85 2.89 -15.51
CA ALA A 19 -3.98 2.15 -16.43
C ALA A 19 -2.74 2.97 -16.83
N ALA A 20 -2.90 4.28 -16.98
CA ALA A 20 -1.82 5.23 -17.33
C ALA A 20 -0.69 5.30 -16.29
N LEU A 21 -0.93 4.88 -15.04
CA LEU A 21 0.09 4.86 -13.99
C LEU A 21 0.86 3.52 -13.96
N MET A 22 0.30 2.48 -14.57
CA MET A 22 0.79 1.11 -14.47
C MET A 22 1.89 0.82 -15.51
N ARG A 23 2.84 -0.04 -15.11
CA ARG A 23 3.91 -0.52 -15.99
C ARG A 23 3.45 -1.79 -16.72
N ALA A 24 3.52 -1.78 -18.04
CA ALA A 24 3.27 -2.97 -18.86
C ALA A 24 4.27 -4.09 -18.53
N ARG A 25 3.80 -5.35 -18.54
CA ARG A 25 4.66 -6.54 -18.34
C ARG A 25 5.00 -7.28 -19.63
N SER A 26 4.33 -6.91 -20.72
CA SER A 26 4.55 -7.44 -22.05
C SER A 26 4.20 -6.38 -23.09
N ASN A 27 4.60 -6.59 -24.35
CA ASN A 27 4.18 -5.74 -25.46
C ASN A 27 2.66 -5.79 -25.67
N ALA A 28 2.01 -6.92 -25.38
CA ALA A 28 0.56 -7.02 -25.46
C ALA A 28 -0.12 -6.15 -24.39
N ASP A 29 0.37 -6.23 -23.15
CA ASP A 29 -0.11 -5.38 -22.04
C ASP A 29 0.05 -3.91 -22.38
N ALA A 30 1.19 -3.51 -22.96
CA ALA A 30 1.46 -2.12 -23.31
C ALA A 30 0.40 -1.54 -24.27
N ARG A 31 0.00 -2.31 -25.29
CA ARG A 31 -1.04 -1.89 -26.24
C ARG A 31 -2.42 -1.77 -25.59
N VAL A 32 -2.73 -2.67 -24.65
CA VAL A 32 -4.00 -2.64 -23.92
C VAL A 32 -4.03 -1.46 -22.96
N LEU A 33 -3.00 -1.30 -22.13
CA LEU A 33 -2.90 -0.22 -21.14
C LEU A 33 -2.92 1.17 -21.78
N ALA A 34 -2.34 1.33 -22.97
CA ALA A 34 -2.38 2.60 -23.71
C ALA A 34 -3.79 3.05 -24.10
N GLN A 35 -4.76 2.13 -24.14
CA GLN A 35 -6.15 2.38 -24.52
C GLN A 35 -7.14 2.25 -23.35
N ALA A 36 -6.66 1.78 -22.20
CA ALA A 36 -7.48 1.52 -21.04
C ALA A 36 -7.54 2.72 -20.11
N ASP A 37 -8.69 2.90 -19.45
CA ASP A 37 -8.83 3.84 -18.34
C ASP A 37 -8.41 3.14 -17.02
N TRP A 38 -8.82 1.88 -16.85
CA TRP A 38 -8.55 1.07 -15.66
C TRP A 38 -7.91 -0.27 -15.99
N LEU A 39 -7.08 -0.75 -15.07
CA LEU A 39 -6.52 -2.09 -15.02
C LEU A 39 -7.03 -2.80 -13.78
N LEU A 40 -7.58 -4.00 -13.95
CA LEU A 40 -7.94 -4.89 -12.85
C LEU A 40 -6.73 -5.77 -12.53
N ARG A 41 -6.23 -5.67 -11.29
CA ARG A 41 -5.08 -6.42 -10.80
C ARG A 41 -5.47 -7.25 -9.58
N ARG A 42 -5.16 -8.54 -9.60
CA ARG A 42 -5.36 -9.42 -8.45
C ARG A 42 -4.40 -9.05 -7.32
N LYS A 43 -4.89 -8.92 -6.09
CA LYS A 43 -4.07 -8.53 -4.93
C LYS A 43 -3.02 -9.59 -4.56
N ARG A 44 -3.43 -10.85 -4.38
CA ARG A 44 -2.54 -11.94 -3.88
C ARG A 44 -1.24 -12.16 -4.65
N ASP A 45 -1.22 -11.93 -5.96
CA ASP A 45 -0.06 -12.22 -6.83
C ASP A 45 0.26 -11.08 -7.81
N GLY A 46 -0.49 -9.98 -7.75
CA GLY A 46 -0.34 -8.85 -8.64
C GLY A 46 -0.69 -9.15 -10.10
N ARG A 47 -1.31 -10.28 -10.46
CA ARG A 47 -1.60 -10.62 -11.86
C ARG A 47 -2.58 -9.64 -12.49
N TYR A 48 -2.32 -9.25 -13.74
CA TYR A 48 -3.25 -8.44 -14.54
C TYR A 48 -4.37 -9.34 -15.05
N LEU A 49 -5.62 -8.98 -14.74
CA LEU A 49 -6.80 -9.81 -14.96
C LEU A 49 -7.59 -9.35 -16.18
N ALA A 50 -7.82 -8.05 -16.26
CA ALA A 50 -8.58 -7.39 -17.32
C ALA A 50 -8.24 -5.91 -17.36
N ALA A 51 -8.62 -5.23 -18.45
CA ALA A 51 -8.55 -3.78 -18.55
C ALA A 51 -9.90 -3.23 -19.00
N GLN A 52 -10.29 -2.07 -18.47
CA GLN A 52 -11.48 -1.35 -18.92
C GLN A 52 -11.09 -0.40 -20.04
N LEU A 53 -11.57 -0.67 -21.25
CA LEU A 53 -11.42 0.19 -22.42
C LEU A 53 -12.73 0.94 -22.68
N ALA A 54 -12.71 1.88 -23.62
CA ALA A 54 -13.91 2.59 -24.05
C ALA A 54 -14.98 1.65 -24.64
N GLN A 55 -14.57 0.53 -25.25
CA GLN A 55 -15.46 -0.46 -25.88
C GLN A 55 -15.97 -1.53 -24.88
N GLY A 56 -15.45 -1.54 -23.66
CA GLY A 56 -15.83 -2.53 -22.64
C GLY A 56 -14.61 -3.15 -21.94
N LEU A 57 -14.90 -4.17 -21.13
CA LEU A 57 -13.90 -4.91 -20.37
C LEU A 57 -13.17 -5.91 -21.27
N MET A 58 -11.85 -5.78 -21.39
CA MET A 58 -10.99 -6.71 -22.11
C MET A 58 -10.29 -7.67 -21.14
N PRO A 59 -10.58 -8.98 -21.18
CA PRO A 59 -9.87 -9.96 -20.37
C PRO A 59 -8.40 -10.10 -20.78
N LEU A 60 -7.52 -10.22 -19.78
CA LEU A 60 -6.09 -10.52 -19.94
C LEU A 60 -5.74 -11.93 -19.47
N ILE A 61 -6.73 -12.66 -18.95
CA ILE A 61 -6.60 -14.05 -18.52
C ILE A 61 -7.74 -14.91 -19.07
N PRO A 62 -7.52 -16.22 -19.25
CA PRO A 62 -8.63 -17.14 -19.51
C PRO A 62 -9.54 -17.25 -18.27
N ARG A 63 -10.83 -17.51 -18.51
CA ARG A 63 -11.84 -17.74 -17.46
C ARG A 63 -11.97 -16.60 -16.44
N LEU A 64 -11.82 -15.34 -16.88
CA LEU A 64 -11.99 -14.15 -16.04
C LEU A 64 -13.27 -14.21 -15.19
N ALA A 65 -14.40 -14.66 -15.76
CA ALA A 65 -15.68 -14.79 -15.06
C ALA A 65 -15.68 -15.70 -13.82
N ARG A 66 -14.62 -16.50 -13.60
CA ARG A 66 -14.46 -17.34 -12.39
C ARG A 66 -13.50 -16.72 -11.37
N GLU A 67 -13.00 -15.52 -11.61
CA GLU A 67 -12.06 -14.85 -10.73
C GLU A 67 -12.76 -14.39 -9.44
N PRO A 68 -12.28 -14.82 -8.25
CA PRO A 68 -12.82 -14.36 -6.98
C PRO A 68 -12.74 -12.82 -6.86
N GLY A 69 -13.86 -12.22 -6.44
CA GLY A 69 -13.96 -10.77 -6.26
C GLY A 69 -14.16 -9.98 -7.57
N LEU A 70 -14.37 -10.65 -8.71
CA LEU A 70 -14.66 -9.95 -9.97
C LEU A 70 -15.95 -9.15 -9.88
N ASP A 71 -17.03 -9.73 -9.36
CA ASP A 71 -18.33 -9.05 -9.26
C ASP A 71 -18.21 -7.76 -8.43
N GLU A 72 -17.56 -7.83 -7.26
CA GLU A 72 -17.25 -6.66 -6.42
C GLU A 72 -16.44 -5.59 -7.19
N ALA A 73 -15.46 -6.02 -7.99
CA ALA A 73 -14.66 -5.10 -8.81
C ALA A 73 -15.47 -4.43 -9.93
N LEU A 74 -16.37 -5.17 -10.57
CA LEU A 74 -17.23 -4.64 -11.62
C LEU A 74 -18.28 -3.67 -11.06
N ASP A 75 -18.90 -4.00 -9.94
CA ASP A 75 -19.83 -3.10 -9.24
C ASP A 75 -19.12 -1.80 -8.84
N ARG A 76 -17.89 -1.92 -8.34
CA ARG A 76 -17.07 -0.76 -7.97
C ARG A 76 -16.72 0.12 -9.17
N LEU A 77 -16.40 -0.49 -10.31
CA LEU A 77 -16.10 0.21 -11.56
C LEU A 77 -17.33 0.93 -12.11
N GLN A 78 -18.51 0.30 -12.05
CA GLN A 78 -19.77 0.89 -12.47
C GLN A 78 -20.15 2.08 -11.60
N ALA A 79 -20.02 1.97 -10.27
CA ALA A 79 -20.24 3.10 -9.35
C ALA A 79 -19.31 4.28 -9.67
N ALA A 80 -18.02 4.02 -9.92
CA ALA A 80 -17.09 5.07 -10.31
C ALA A 80 -17.48 5.75 -11.64
N ALA A 81 -17.94 4.98 -12.63
CA ALA A 81 -18.42 5.52 -13.91
C ALA A 81 -19.69 6.39 -13.74
N ALA A 82 -20.58 6.00 -12.83
CA ALA A 82 -21.78 6.77 -12.46
C ALA A 82 -21.47 8.02 -11.62
N ARG A 83 -20.19 8.29 -11.31
CA ARG A 83 -19.72 9.37 -10.42
C ARG A 83 -20.34 9.32 -9.02
N THR A 84 -20.81 8.16 -8.58
CA THR A 84 -21.14 7.92 -7.19
C THR A 84 -19.83 7.77 -6.43
N GLN A 85 -19.37 8.87 -5.83
CA GLN A 85 -18.22 8.80 -4.95
C GLN A 85 -18.59 7.96 -3.73
N PRO A 86 -17.77 6.96 -3.36
CA PRO A 86 -17.92 6.36 -2.05
C PRO A 86 -17.73 7.47 -1.00
N PRO A 87 -18.39 7.41 0.15
CA PRO A 87 -18.03 8.26 1.29
C PRO A 87 -16.52 8.22 1.54
N HIS A 88 -15.93 9.40 1.73
CA HIS A 88 -14.52 9.52 2.11
C HIS A 88 -14.24 8.70 3.37
N GLY A 89 -13.15 7.94 3.36
CA GLY A 89 -12.76 7.10 4.50
C GLY A 89 -13.53 5.78 4.60
N MET A 90 -14.33 5.38 3.59
CA MET A 90 -14.87 4.02 3.54
C MET A 90 -13.75 2.99 3.57
N THR A 91 -13.88 2.00 4.45
CA THR A 91 -12.97 0.87 4.59
C THR A 91 -13.61 -0.42 4.06
N LEU A 92 -12.78 -1.33 3.59
CA LEU A 92 -13.18 -2.67 3.17
C LEU A 92 -13.48 -3.53 4.40
N MET A 93 -14.42 -4.45 4.26
CA MET A 93 -14.68 -5.44 5.29
C MET A 93 -13.44 -6.31 5.51
N VAL A 94 -13.15 -6.62 6.75
CA VAL A 94 -11.96 -7.39 7.15
C VAL A 94 -12.25 -8.90 7.13
N ASP A 95 -13.26 -9.30 6.35
CA ASP A 95 -13.82 -10.64 6.36
C ASP A 95 -12.79 -11.69 5.90
N GLY A 96 -12.64 -12.72 6.73
CA GLY A 96 -11.68 -13.79 6.47
C GLY A 96 -10.23 -13.47 6.85
N LEU A 97 -9.92 -12.27 7.34
CA LEU A 97 -8.61 -11.97 7.92
C LEU A 97 -8.33 -12.85 9.14
N GLN A 98 -9.30 -13.01 10.05
CA GLN A 98 -9.18 -13.93 11.19
C GLN A 98 -8.86 -15.36 10.74
N ARG A 99 -9.51 -15.85 9.67
CA ARG A 99 -9.19 -17.18 9.11
C ARG A 99 -7.77 -17.25 8.55
N ARG A 100 -7.27 -16.17 7.92
CA ARG A 100 -5.90 -16.11 7.39
C ARG A 100 -4.88 -16.08 8.52
N LEU A 101 -5.12 -15.29 9.57
CA LEU A 101 -4.31 -15.26 10.78
C LEU A 101 -4.28 -16.62 11.48
N GLY A 102 -5.44 -17.27 11.64
CA GLY A 102 -5.52 -18.62 12.20
C GLY A 102 -4.70 -19.66 11.41
N ARG A 103 -4.62 -19.55 10.08
CA ARG A 103 -3.75 -20.42 9.26
C ARG A 103 -2.26 -20.19 9.49
N LEU A 104 -1.88 -19.00 9.96
CA LEU A 104 -0.52 -18.68 10.38
C LEU A 104 -0.25 -19.09 11.84
N GLY A 105 -1.23 -19.67 12.54
CA GLY A 105 -1.14 -19.95 13.97
C GLY A 105 -1.25 -18.70 14.84
N LEU A 106 -1.80 -17.60 14.31
CA LEU A 106 -1.98 -16.34 15.02
C LEU A 106 -3.40 -16.19 15.54
N ASP A 107 -3.49 -15.99 16.85
CA ASP A 107 -4.67 -15.44 17.49
C ASP A 107 -4.63 -13.91 17.39
N ALA A 108 -5.66 -13.33 16.77
CA ALA A 108 -5.73 -11.89 16.53
C ALA A 108 -5.84 -11.10 17.84
N ASP A 109 -6.63 -11.61 18.80
CA ASP A 109 -6.89 -10.93 20.06
C ASP A 109 -5.64 -10.99 20.96
N GLY A 110 -5.01 -12.16 21.08
CA GLY A 110 -3.74 -12.33 21.77
C GLY A 110 -2.61 -11.48 21.16
N TYR A 111 -2.51 -11.43 19.83
CA TYR A 111 -1.51 -10.60 19.16
C TYR A 111 -1.73 -9.10 19.41
N GLN A 112 -2.98 -8.64 19.36
CA GLN A 112 -3.34 -7.26 19.70
C GLN A 112 -3.01 -6.93 21.15
N GLN A 113 -3.30 -7.82 22.10
CA GLN A 113 -2.98 -7.61 23.52
C GLN A 113 -1.47 -7.57 23.77
N GLN A 114 -0.71 -8.43 23.10
CA GLN A 114 0.74 -8.51 23.28
C GLN A 114 1.48 -7.30 22.68
N THR A 115 1.04 -6.83 21.51
CA THR A 115 1.76 -5.79 20.75
C THR A 115 1.12 -4.41 20.85
N GLY A 116 -0.13 -4.30 21.28
CA GLY A 116 -0.93 -3.07 21.21
C GLY A 116 -1.30 -2.64 19.78
N LEU A 117 -0.83 -3.35 18.73
CA LEU A 117 -1.20 -3.06 17.35
C LEU A 117 -2.68 -3.36 17.14
N GLN A 118 -3.37 -2.48 16.42
CA GLN A 118 -4.79 -2.61 16.14
C GLN A 118 -5.03 -3.26 14.78
N LEU A 119 -6.19 -3.90 14.65
CA LEU A 119 -6.68 -4.34 13.36
C LEU A 119 -6.96 -3.13 12.45
N ILE A 120 -6.39 -3.14 11.24
CA ILE A 120 -6.52 -2.06 10.27
C ILE A 120 -7.22 -2.60 9.03
N ALA A 121 -8.43 -2.10 8.82
CA ALA A 121 -9.16 -2.31 7.58
C ALA A 121 -8.51 -1.52 6.43
N GLU A 122 -8.53 -2.09 5.23
CA GLU A 122 -7.99 -1.42 4.06
C GLU A 122 -8.95 -0.32 3.58
N PRO A 123 -8.47 0.82 3.07
CA PRO A 123 -9.33 1.84 2.50
C PRO A 123 -9.92 1.38 1.16
N ALA A 124 -11.18 1.72 0.89
CA ALA A 124 -11.87 1.45 -0.37
C ALA A 124 -11.38 2.35 -1.54
N THR A 125 -10.61 3.38 -1.22
CA THR A 125 -9.97 4.30 -2.18
C THR A 125 -8.62 4.78 -1.69
N LEU A 126 -7.64 4.84 -2.59
CA LEU A 126 -6.33 5.43 -2.34
C LEU A 126 -6.00 6.47 -3.41
N GLN A 127 -5.15 7.43 -3.09
CA GLN A 127 -4.67 8.44 -4.03
C GLN A 127 -3.23 8.15 -4.44
N SER A 128 -2.92 8.46 -5.70
CA SER A 128 -1.56 8.42 -6.20
C SER A 128 -0.73 9.48 -5.49
N ALA A 129 0.40 9.04 -4.95
CA ALA A 129 1.39 9.88 -4.28
C ALA A 129 2.70 9.98 -5.09
N GLY A 130 2.63 9.66 -6.38
CA GLY A 130 3.76 9.62 -7.31
C GLY A 130 4.29 8.20 -7.53
N ARG A 131 5.62 8.06 -7.60
CA ARG A 131 6.31 6.79 -7.73
C ARG A 131 7.29 6.59 -6.58
N ASP A 132 7.46 5.34 -6.18
CA ASP A 132 8.55 4.97 -5.27
C ASP A 132 9.91 4.95 -6.01
N ARG A 133 10.99 4.76 -5.26
CA ARG A 133 12.36 4.73 -5.79
C ARG A 133 12.62 3.59 -6.78
N PHE A 134 11.74 2.59 -6.85
CA PHE A 134 11.79 1.50 -7.83
C PHE A 134 10.92 1.77 -9.07
N GLY A 135 10.34 2.97 -9.17
CA GLY A 135 9.47 3.39 -10.27
C GLY A 135 8.06 2.80 -10.20
N ARG A 136 7.65 2.16 -9.10
CA ARG A 136 6.31 1.61 -8.93
C ARG A 136 5.35 2.72 -8.48
N PRO A 137 4.07 2.69 -8.88
CA PRO A 137 3.08 3.65 -8.37
C PRO A 137 2.99 3.60 -6.85
N LEU A 138 3.06 4.76 -6.21
CA LEU A 138 2.90 4.93 -4.78
C LEU A 138 1.44 5.29 -4.47
N TRP A 139 0.83 4.58 -3.53
CA TRP A 139 -0.56 4.76 -3.13
C TRP A 139 -0.62 5.07 -1.64
N LEU A 140 -1.36 6.11 -1.27
CA LEU A 140 -1.59 6.53 0.11
C LEU A 140 -3.06 6.94 0.28
N SER A 141 -3.51 7.11 1.52
CA SER A 141 -4.78 7.78 1.80
C SER A 141 -4.73 9.21 1.24
N ALA A 142 -5.88 9.82 0.98
CA ALA A 142 -5.91 11.15 0.37
C ALA A 142 -5.22 12.22 1.25
N GLY A 143 -5.34 12.10 2.57
CA GLY A 143 -4.69 13.00 3.52
C GLY A 143 -3.17 12.80 3.55
N ALA A 144 -2.73 11.56 3.70
CA ALA A 144 -1.32 11.19 3.69
C ALA A 144 -0.64 11.56 2.35
N ALA A 145 -1.30 11.35 1.20
CA ALA A 145 -0.75 11.76 -0.10
C ALA A 145 -0.46 13.27 -0.19
N ARG A 146 -1.40 14.11 0.29
CA ARG A 146 -1.20 15.57 0.31
C ARG A 146 -0.08 15.97 1.27
N ALA A 147 -0.09 15.40 2.47
CA ALA A 147 0.93 15.65 3.47
C ALA A 147 2.34 15.25 2.97
N TRP A 148 2.46 14.08 2.33
CA TRP A 148 3.70 13.60 1.72
C TRP A 148 4.23 14.59 0.67
N HIS A 149 3.37 15.09 -0.21
CA HIS A 149 3.78 16.07 -1.22
C HIS A 149 4.30 17.37 -0.59
N HIS A 150 3.64 17.87 0.45
CA HIS A 150 4.08 19.07 1.17
C HIS A 150 5.40 18.82 1.92
N MET A 151 5.52 17.69 2.61
CA MET A 151 6.72 17.31 3.35
C MET A 151 7.93 17.17 2.42
N ARG A 152 7.79 16.45 1.31
CA ARG A 152 8.86 16.28 0.31
C ARG A 152 9.27 17.62 -0.31
N ALA A 153 8.31 18.50 -0.59
CA ALA A 153 8.60 19.84 -1.12
C ALA A 153 9.30 20.74 -0.09
N ALA A 154 8.99 20.59 1.20
CA ALA A 154 9.64 21.32 2.27
C ALA A 154 11.08 20.87 2.49
N ALA A 155 11.32 19.57 2.55
CA ALA A 155 12.65 18.99 2.63
C ALA A 155 13.54 19.45 1.47
N LEU A 156 12.99 19.46 0.25
CA LEU A 156 13.74 19.89 -0.93
C LEU A 156 14.16 21.37 -0.88
N ARG A 157 13.40 22.25 -0.20
CA ARG A 157 13.79 23.67 -0.02
C ARG A 157 14.99 23.85 0.91
N THR A 158 15.35 22.81 1.66
CA THR A 158 16.54 22.77 2.52
C THR A 158 17.56 21.75 2.00
N ASP A 159 17.55 21.48 0.68
CA ASP A 159 18.47 20.56 -0.02
C ASP A 159 18.42 19.09 0.49
N ILE A 160 17.32 18.70 1.15
CA ILE A 160 17.08 17.32 1.59
C ILE A 160 16.15 16.62 0.58
N VAL A 161 16.64 15.53 -0.01
CA VAL A 161 15.83 14.69 -0.90
C VAL A 161 15.24 13.53 -0.10
N LEU A 162 13.92 13.40 -0.13
CA LEU A 162 13.20 12.27 0.45
C LEU A 162 12.59 11.43 -0.67
N ASP A 163 12.90 10.14 -0.67
CA ASP A 163 12.35 9.17 -1.62
C ASP A 163 11.40 8.21 -0.91
N ALA A 164 10.30 7.85 -1.55
CA ALA A 164 9.42 6.80 -1.05
C ALA A 164 9.99 5.41 -1.40
N ILE A 165 9.97 4.49 -0.44
CA ILE A 165 10.33 3.07 -0.63
C ILE A 165 9.06 2.23 -0.80
N SER A 166 8.07 2.44 0.06
CA SER A 166 6.81 1.69 0.08
C SER A 166 5.68 2.51 0.72
N GLY A 167 4.44 2.34 0.27
CA GLY A 167 3.25 3.02 0.80
C GLY A 167 2.19 1.99 1.16
N TYR A 168 0.94 2.16 0.71
CA TYR A 168 -0.11 1.18 0.95
C TYR A 168 0.29 -0.26 0.56
N ARG A 169 -0.02 -1.20 1.45
CA ARG A 169 0.09 -2.65 1.23
C ARG A 169 -1.23 -3.31 1.63
N SER A 170 -1.78 -4.17 0.76
CA SER A 170 -2.96 -4.97 1.11
C SER A 170 -2.64 -6.08 2.12
N HIS A 171 -3.67 -6.61 2.78
CA HIS A 171 -3.60 -7.82 3.62
C HIS A 171 -3.06 -9.01 2.83
N ASP A 172 -3.50 -9.17 1.58
CA ASP A 172 -3.01 -10.17 0.62
C ASP A 172 -1.50 -10.03 0.36
N TYR A 173 -1.02 -8.80 0.14
CA TYR A 173 0.39 -8.53 -0.08
C TYR A 173 1.23 -8.88 1.15
N GLN A 174 0.74 -8.50 2.34
CA GLN A 174 1.41 -8.77 3.61
C GLN A 174 1.47 -10.29 3.88
N LEU A 175 0.39 -11.02 3.62
CA LEU A 175 0.39 -12.48 3.71
C LEU A 175 1.43 -13.10 2.77
N GLY A 176 1.55 -12.60 1.54
CA GLY A 176 2.59 -13.04 0.62
C GLY A 176 4.02 -12.80 1.12
N ILE A 177 4.27 -11.76 1.93
CA ILE A 177 5.57 -11.56 2.60
C ILE A 177 5.84 -12.70 3.58
N PHE A 178 4.86 -13.05 4.40
CA PHE A 178 4.96 -14.14 5.37
C PHE A 178 5.23 -15.47 4.66
N GLU A 179 4.45 -15.81 3.64
CA GLU A 179 4.63 -17.03 2.84
C GLU A 179 6.04 -17.14 2.26
N ARG A 180 6.59 -16.05 1.71
CA ARG A 180 7.96 -16.03 1.20
C ARG A 180 9.02 -16.20 2.29
N LYS A 181 8.78 -15.66 3.49
CA LYS A 181 9.72 -15.80 4.62
C LYS A 181 9.67 -17.21 5.22
N PHE A 182 8.50 -17.83 5.32
CA PHE A 182 8.37 -19.24 5.68
C PHE A 182 9.07 -20.15 4.65
N ALA A 183 8.91 -19.87 3.36
CA ALA A 183 9.61 -20.61 2.31
C ALA A 183 11.14 -20.46 2.38
N ARG A 184 11.65 -19.40 3.03
CA ARG A 184 13.07 -19.19 3.33
C ARG A 184 13.52 -19.81 4.67
N GLY A 185 12.62 -20.50 5.38
CA GLY A 185 12.92 -21.19 6.63
C GLY A 185 12.82 -20.33 7.89
N LEU A 186 12.27 -19.10 7.81
CA LEU A 186 12.08 -18.26 8.99
C LEU A 186 10.90 -18.77 9.83
N THR A 187 11.03 -18.72 11.15
CA THR A 187 9.93 -19.00 12.08
C THR A 187 8.93 -17.84 12.12
N LEU A 188 7.72 -18.10 12.61
CA LEU A 188 6.71 -17.06 12.79
C LEU A 188 7.23 -15.93 13.69
N GLU A 189 7.89 -16.27 14.79
CA GLU A 189 8.50 -15.30 15.73
C GLU A 189 9.53 -14.39 15.03
N GLN A 190 10.45 -14.98 14.25
CA GLN A 190 11.43 -14.21 13.48
C GLN A 190 10.79 -13.27 12.46
N ILE A 191 9.67 -13.68 11.86
CA ILE A 191 8.93 -12.83 10.92
C ILE A 191 8.27 -11.68 11.67
N LEU A 192 7.62 -11.96 12.80
CA LEU A 192 6.88 -10.97 13.59
C LEU A 192 7.77 -9.93 14.25
N ALA A 193 9.03 -10.25 14.53
CA ALA A 193 10.01 -9.29 15.02
C ALA A 193 10.26 -8.13 14.03
N VAL A 194 10.12 -8.38 12.73
CA VAL A 194 10.45 -7.41 11.67
C VAL A 194 9.27 -7.07 10.75
N ASN A 195 8.10 -7.67 10.97
CA ASN A 195 6.90 -7.39 10.21
C ASN A 195 5.66 -7.60 11.07
N ALA A 196 4.81 -6.58 11.14
CA ALA A 196 3.46 -6.73 11.67
C ALA A 196 2.68 -7.83 10.93
N ALA A 197 1.84 -8.57 11.66
CA ALA A 197 0.97 -9.59 11.10
C ALA A 197 0.02 -9.00 10.03
N PRO A 198 -0.44 -9.80 9.04
CA PRO A 198 -1.47 -9.36 8.10
C PRO A 198 -2.68 -8.76 8.82
N GLY A 199 -3.07 -7.55 8.45
CA GLY A 199 -4.14 -6.78 9.09
C GLY A 199 -3.75 -5.96 10.31
N PHE A 200 -2.51 -6.08 10.80
CA PHE A 200 -1.97 -5.26 11.88
C PHE A 200 -0.87 -4.29 11.41
N SER A 201 -0.49 -4.36 10.12
CA SER A 201 0.46 -3.41 9.53
C SER A 201 -0.19 -2.05 9.26
N GLU A 202 0.49 -0.98 9.64
CA GLU A 202 0.04 0.39 9.37
C GLU A 202 -0.06 0.72 7.88
N HIS A 203 0.68 0.02 7.01
CA HIS A 203 0.54 0.17 5.56
C HIS A 203 -0.83 -0.21 5.04
N HIS A 204 -1.63 -0.98 5.79
CA HIS A 204 -2.99 -1.32 5.40
C HIS A 204 -3.90 -0.09 5.33
N SER A 205 -3.66 0.93 6.17
CA SER A 205 -4.51 2.14 6.17
C SER A 205 -4.24 3.06 4.99
N GLY A 206 -3.08 2.90 4.35
CA GLY A 206 -2.56 3.87 3.37
C GLY A 206 -1.98 5.13 4.00
N ASP A 207 -1.84 5.21 5.32
CA ASP A 207 -1.23 6.35 6.00
C ASP A 207 0.25 6.16 6.32
N ALA A 208 0.74 4.91 6.31
CA ALA A 208 2.15 4.61 6.49
C ALA A 208 2.94 4.71 5.18
N LEU A 209 4.17 5.22 5.32
CA LEU A 209 5.12 5.44 4.25
C LEU A 209 6.51 5.07 4.74
N ASP A 210 7.18 4.20 3.99
CA ASP A 210 8.61 3.97 4.16
C ASP A 210 9.37 5.03 3.37
N ILE A 211 10.23 5.78 4.05
CA ILE A 211 10.99 6.90 3.51
C ILE A 211 12.48 6.56 3.54
N GLY A 212 13.18 6.93 2.47
CA GLY A 212 14.63 6.87 2.38
C GLY A 212 15.19 8.12 1.73
N THR A 213 16.47 8.04 1.35
CA THR A 213 17.20 9.09 0.64
C THR A 213 18.07 8.47 -0.46
N PRO A 214 18.39 9.19 -1.56
CA PRO A 214 19.34 8.72 -2.56
C PRO A 214 20.69 8.31 -1.95
N GLY A 215 21.32 7.27 -2.51
CA GLY A 215 22.60 6.75 -2.03
C GLY A 215 22.50 5.73 -0.89
N GLU A 216 21.38 5.71 -0.14
CA GLU A 216 21.19 4.77 0.96
C GLU A 216 20.44 3.49 0.54
N PRO A 217 20.77 2.34 1.16
CA PRO A 217 19.96 1.13 1.08
C PRO A 217 18.49 1.38 1.52
N PRO A 218 17.49 0.76 0.87
CA PRO A 218 16.10 0.91 1.25
C PRO A 218 15.76 0.10 2.50
N ALA A 219 15.06 0.73 3.45
CA ALA A 219 14.51 0.08 4.63
C ALA A 219 15.57 -0.65 5.48
N GLU A 220 16.70 0.03 5.69
CA GLU A 220 17.81 -0.43 6.53
C GLU A 220 18.05 0.58 7.66
N GLU A 221 18.60 0.12 8.78
CA GLU A 221 18.84 0.95 9.98
C GLU A 221 19.83 2.09 9.67
N SER A 222 20.73 1.93 8.69
CA SER A 222 21.71 2.96 8.29
C SER A 222 21.08 4.31 7.93
N PHE A 223 19.81 4.31 7.50
CA PHE A 223 19.06 5.54 7.19
C PHE A 223 19.03 6.53 8.35
N GLU A 224 19.08 6.05 9.60
CA GLU A 224 19.06 6.91 10.79
C GLU A 224 20.24 7.87 10.88
N THR A 225 21.36 7.55 10.22
CA THR A 225 22.59 8.35 10.27
C THR A 225 22.61 9.49 9.26
N THR A 226 21.55 9.62 8.46
CA THR A 226 21.49 10.54 7.32
C THR A 226 20.95 11.91 7.72
N ALA A 227 21.31 12.93 6.93
CA ALA A 227 20.70 14.25 7.05
C ALA A 227 19.18 14.22 6.78
N ALA A 228 18.70 13.28 5.95
CA ALA A 228 17.28 13.11 5.68
C ALA A 228 16.51 12.63 6.92
N PHE A 229 17.05 11.67 7.66
CA PHE A 229 16.44 11.22 8.91
C PHE A 229 16.48 12.29 9.99
N ALA A 230 17.59 13.02 10.12
CA ALA A 230 17.67 14.17 11.04
C ALA A 230 16.58 15.20 10.73
N TRP A 231 16.42 15.56 9.45
CA TRP A 231 15.36 16.48 8.99
C TRP A 231 13.95 15.97 9.32
N LEU A 232 13.68 14.67 9.11
CA LEU A 232 12.38 14.08 9.43
C LEU A 232 12.06 14.15 10.93
N ASN A 233 13.03 13.91 11.82
CA ASN A 233 12.80 14.00 13.26
C ASN A 233 12.40 15.42 13.69
N GLU A 234 12.94 16.44 13.04
CA GLU A 234 12.65 17.85 13.35
C GLU A 234 11.32 18.32 12.73
N HIS A 235 10.98 17.86 11.53
CA HIS A 235 9.93 18.48 10.71
C HIS A 235 8.75 17.59 10.34
N ALA A 236 8.86 16.26 10.41
CA ALA A 236 7.80 15.37 9.90
C ALA A 236 6.45 15.58 10.64
N ALA A 237 6.52 15.90 11.94
CA ALA A 237 5.34 16.17 12.77
C ALA A 237 4.52 17.36 12.27
N ASP A 238 5.16 18.38 11.67
CA ASP A 238 4.47 19.55 11.09
C ASP A 238 3.57 19.18 9.90
N PHE A 239 3.83 18.03 9.28
CA PHE A 239 3.04 17.45 8.20
C PHE A 239 2.13 16.30 8.68
N GLY A 240 2.11 16.03 9.99
CA GLY A 240 1.32 14.96 10.60
C GLY A 240 1.98 13.59 10.55
N TYR A 241 3.25 13.47 10.12
CA TYR A 241 3.99 12.21 10.12
C TYR A 241 4.74 11.98 11.42
N ARG A 242 4.72 10.75 11.94
CA ARG A 242 5.49 10.32 13.11
C ARG A 242 6.19 8.99 12.85
N LEU A 243 7.37 8.82 13.43
CA LEU A 243 8.10 7.55 13.42
C LEU A 243 7.34 6.53 14.27
N SER A 244 6.93 5.41 13.68
CA SER A 244 6.09 4.43 14.39
C SER A 244 6.89 3.45 15.24
N TYR A 245 8.10 3.08 14.80
CA TYR A 245 8.92 2.04 15.44
C TYR A 245 10.31 2.58 15.84
N PRO A 246 10.40 3.50 16.82
CA PRO A 246 11.66 3.85 17.45
C PRO A 246 12.22 2.64 18.23
N ARG A 247 13.49 2.74 18.67
CA ARG A 247 14.06 1.76 19.61
C ARG A 247 13.19 1.65 20.86
N ASN A 248 13.00 0.42 21.33
CA ASN A 248 12.19 0.11 22.51
C ASN A 248 10.70 0.51 22.38
N ASN A 249 10.17 0.59 21.15
CA ASN A 249 8.73 0.76 20.95
C ASN A 249 7.94 -0.39 21.62
N PRO A 250 6.70 -0.14 22.06
CA PRO A 250 5.91 -1.12 22.82
C PRO A 250 5.38 -2.27 21.95
N HIS A 251 5.56 -2.23 20.64
CA HIS A 251 4.96 -3.19 19.71
C HIS A 251 5.80 -4.45 19.51
N GLY A 252 7.04 -4.48 20.02
CA GLY A 252 7.96 -5.59 19.82
C GLY A 252 8.48 -5.71 18.39
N ILE A 253 8.25 -4.69 17.55
CA ILE A 253 8.84 -4.57 16.21
C ILE A 253 10.23 -3.96 16.37
N VAL A 254 11.22 -4.46 15.60
CA VAL A 254 12.57 -3.88 15.59
C VAL A 254 12.54 -2.39 15.23
N HIS A 255 13.63 -1.68 15.49
CA HIS A 255 13.71 -0.28 15.10
C HIS A 255 13.65 -0.12 13.57
N GLU A 256 12.71 0.68 13.09
CA GLU A 256 12.53 0.98 11.66
C GLU A 256 12.63 2.49 11.41
N PRO A 257 13.84 3.08 11.30
CA PRO A 257 14.00 4.53 11.09
C PRO A 257 13.37 5.05 9.79
N TRP A 258 13.05 4.16 8.85
CA TRP A 258 12.39 4.49 7.59
C TRP A 258 10.85 4.52 7.69
N HIS A 259 10.20 3.99 8.73
CA HIS A 259 8.74 3.78 8.76
C HIS A 259 8.01 4.95 9.47
N TRP A 260 7.29 5.76 8.69
CA TRP A 260 6.57 6.94 9.18
C TRP A 260 5.08 6.85 8.88
N ARG A 261 4.25 7.13 9.88
CA ARG A 261 2.79 7.13 9.75
C ARG A 261 2.21 8.53 9.83
N TRP A 262 1.34 8.83 8.88
CA TRP A 262 0.53 10.04 8.90
C TRP A 262 -0.65 9.89 9.85
N HIS A 263 -0.94 10.96 10.57
CA HIS A 263 -2.12 11.12 11.40
C HIS A 263 -2.90 12.34 10.92
N ALA A 264 -4.21 12.19 10.78
CA ALA A 264 -5.07 13.34 10.54
C ALA A 264 -4.88 14.38 11.67
N PRO A 265 -4.82 15.68 11.32
CA PRO A 265 -4.74 16.75 12.30
C PRO A 265 -6.02 16.86 13.15
#